data_AF-A0A8J4YCD7-F1
#
_entry.id   AF-A0A8J4YCD7-F1
#
_cell.length_a   1.000
_cell.length_b   1.000
_cell.length_c   1.000
_cell.angle_alpha   90.00
_cell.angle_beta   90.00
_cell.angle_gamma   90.00
#
_symmetry.space_group_name_H-M   'P 1'
#
loop_
_entity.id
_entity.type
_entity.pdbx_description
1 polymer ?
#
loop_
_entity_poly.entity_id
_entity_poly.type
_entity_poly.pdbx_seq_one_letter_code
_entity_poly.pdbx_strand_id
1 'polypeptide(L)'
;MPMGLNVFLKAVGEKLIVRTAVRNVIFEGFTDPVLDFVHKPGSNTSFPSFLPPGLAPYDKFAWFYKRNLSLEYDGLFNMYTGHDTLDNLGVIDWWNGSNATDYFDYPCNVVEGSAGELFPPGVTKDQVSLFSPDLCM
;
A
#
# COMPACT_ATOMS: atom_id res chain seq x y z
N MET A 1 -4.78 24.30 -2.38
CA MET A 1 -5.68 23.33 -1.72
C MET A 1 -7.12 23.73 -2.03
N PRO A 2 -7.99 22.83 -2.53
CA PRO A 2 -9.36 23.19 -2.85
C PRO A 2 -10.07 23.78 -1.62
N MET A 3 -10.76 24.91 -1.78
CA MET A 3 -11.35 25.69 -0.69
C MET A 3 -12.32 24.84 0.17
N GLY A 4 -13.04 23.90 -0.44
CA GLY A 4 -13.95 22.99 0.24
C GLY A 4 -13.26 22.06 1.24
N LEU A 5 -12.09 21.49 0.89
CA LEU A 5 -11.36 20.58 1.78
C LEU A 5 -10.86 21.31 3.03
N ASN A 6 -10.31 22.52 2.87
CA ASN A 6 -9.82 23.30 4.01
C ASN A 6 -10.95 23.69 4.99
N VAL A 7 -12.12 24.09 4.45
CA VAL A 7 -13.30 24.40 5.26
C VAL A 7 -13.78 23.16 6.00
N PHE A 8 -13.83 22.02 5.32
CA PHE A 8 -14.22 20.74 5.91
C PHE A 8 -13.28 20.29 7.03
N LEU A 9 -11.95 20.30 6.81
CA LEU A 9 -10.96 19.90 7.81
C LEU A 9 -11.09 20.75 9.09
N LYS A 10 -11.35 22.05 8.95
CA LYS A 10 -11.65 22.92 10.09
C LYS A 10 -12.97 22.58 10.77
N ALA A 11 -14.01 22.25 10.01
CA ALA A 11 -15.33 21.92 10.52
C ALA A 11 -15.35 20.60 11.32
N VAL A 12 -14.58 19.59 10.90
CA VAL A 12 -14.43 18.33 11.66
C VAL A 12 -13.46 18.44 12.83
N GLY A 13 -12.77 19.57 12.98
CA GLY A 13 -11.83 19.81 14.07
C GLY A 13 -10.49 19.08 13.90
N GLU A 14 -10.07 18.85 12.65
CA GLU A 14 -8.84 18.14 12.35
C GLU A 14 -7.60 18.88 12.86
N LYS A 15 -6.57 18.13 13.30
CA LYS A 15 -5.33 18.70 13.84
C LYS A 15 -4.14 18.29 13.00
N LEU A 16 -3.27 19.26 12.72
CA LEU A 16 -2.02 19.00 11.98
C LEU A 16 -1.05 18.10 12.77
N ILE A 17 -1.06 18.19 14.09
CA ILE A 17 -0.17 17.42 14.97
C ILE A 17 -1.03 16.61 15.94
N VAL A 18 -0.89 15.30 15.87
CA VAL A 18 -1.58 14.33 16.74
C VAL A 18 -0.55 13.65 17.65
N ARG A 19 -0.95 13.38 18.90
CA ARG A 19 -0.16 12.59 19.85
C ARG A 19 -0.90 11.30 20.15
N THR A 20 -0.25 10.17 19.93
CA THR A 20 -0.83 8.85 20.16
C THR A 20 0.27 7.86 20.57
N ALA A 21 -0.13 6.68 21.03
CA ALA A 21 0.82 5.62 21.36
C ALA A 21 1.47 5.06 20.10
N VAL A 22 2.73 4.61 20.21
CA VAL A 22 3.49 4.01 19.10
C VAL A 22 2.71 2.85 18.46
N ARG A 23 2.11 1.99 19.28
CA ARG A 23 1.30 0.86 18.77
C ARG A 23 0.12 1.29 17.90
N ASN A 24 -0.47 2.45 18.19
CA ASN A 24 -1.63 2.97 17.45
C ASN A 24 -1.21 3.56 16.11
N VAL A 25 -0.08 4.27 16.04
CA VAL A 25 0.40 4.84 14.77
C VAL A 25 0.99 3.77 13.85
N ILE A 26 1.53 2.68 14.39
CA ILE A 26 2.12 1.61 13.59
C ILE A 26 1.06 0.57 13.14
N PHE A 27 0.26 0.00 14.06
CA PHE A 27 -0.59 -1.18 13.74
C PHE A 27 -2.06 -1.06 14.18
N GLU A 28 -2.34 -0.65 15.42
CA GLU A 28 -3.72 -0.71 15.97
C GLU A 28 -4.67 0.34 15.37
N GLY A 29 -4.09 1.40 14.81
CA GLY A 29 -4.81 2.57 14.31
C GLY A 29 -5.23 3.54 15.41
N PHE A 30 -5.19 4.84 15.10
CA PHE A 30 -5.84 5.86 15.90
C PHE A 30 -7.05 6.45 15.15
N THR A 31 -8.01 6.94 15.94
CA THR A 31 -9.23 7.58 15.44
C THR A 31 -8.90 8.91 14.78
N ASP A 32 -9.47 9.12 13.60
CA ASP A 32 -9.27 10.30 12.78
C ASP A 32 -10.63 10.97 12.50
N PRO A 33 -10.81 12.26 12.79
CA PRO A 33 -12.08 12.97 12.57
C PRO A 33 -12.62 12.92 11.13
N VAL A 34 -11.75 12.82 10.12
CA VAL A 34 -12.17 12.66 8.72
C VAL A 34 -12.71 11.25 8.49
N LEU A 35 -12.00 10.21 8.95
CA LEU A 35 -12.48 8.82 8.85
C LEU A 35 -13.77 8.61 9.65
N ASP A 36 -13.88 9.17 10.86
CA ASP A 36 -15.11 9.17 11.64
C ASP A 36 -16.27 9.82 10.89
N PHE A 37 -16.02 10.90 10.14
CA PHE A 37 -17.03 11.51 9.29
C PHE A 37 -17.46 10.59 8.14
N VAL A 38 -16.50 9.92 7.48
CA VAL A 38 -16.77 8.97 6.39
C VAL A 38 -17.70 7.84 6.86
N HIS A 39 -17.51 7.33 8.08
CA HIS A 39 -18.28 6.20 8.64
C HIS A 39 -19.54 6.58 9.42
N LYS A 40 -19.86 7.88 9.55
CA LYS A 40 -21.06 8.32 10.27
C LYS A 40 -22.35 7.86 9.57
N PRO A 41 -23.29 7.21 10.28
CA PRO A 41 -24.57 6.81 9.70
C PRO A 41 -25.35 8.06 9.25
N GLY A 42 -25.73 8.09 7.96
CA GLY A 42 -26.35 9.27 7.31
C GLY A 42 -25.43 10.05 6.37
N SER A 43 -24.13 9.73 6.36
CA SER A 43 -23.12 10.18 5.37
C SER A 43 -23.38 9.68 3.93
N ASN A 44 -24.37 8.79 3.77
CA ASN A 44 -24.83 8.19 2.52
C ASN A 44 -25.32 9.20 1.45
N THR A 45 -25.36 10.49 1.79
CA THR A 45 -25.57 11.57 0.83
C THR A 45 -24.22 12.04 0.31
N SER A 46 -23.72 11.33 -0.70
CA SER A 46 -22.58 11.72 -1.53
C SER A 46 -21.27 11.83 -0.76
N PHE A 47 -20.41 10.81 -0.87
CA PHE A 47 -19.00 10.93 -0.49
C PHE A 47 -18.46 12.21 -1.13
N PRO A 48 -18.08 13.23 -0.32
CA PRO A 48 -17.82 14.54 -0.87
C PRO A 48 -16.74 14.45 -1.93
N SER A 49 -16.99 15.00 -3.12
CA SER A 49 -16.05 14.91 -4.26
C SER A 49 -14.67 15.54 -3.98
N PHE A 50 -14.56 16.31 -2.90
CA PHE A 50 -13.30 16.88 -2.42
C PHE A 50 -12.48 15.93 -1.55
N LEU A 51 -13.04 14.79 -1.10
CA LEU A 51 -12.30 13.74 -0.39
C LEU A 51 -11.70 12.75 -1.40
N PRO A 52 -10.49 12.23 -1.13
CA PRO A 52 -9.88 11.23 -2.00
C PRO A 52 -10.71 9.94 -1.99
N PRO A 53 -10.80 9.24 -3.13
CA PRO A 53 -11.43 7.92 -3.16
C PRO A 53 -10.63 6.92 -2.30
N GLY A 54 -11.28 5.82 -1.90
CA GLY A 54 -10.60 4.73 -1.19
C GLY A 54 -10.49 4.89 0.33
N LEU A 55 -11.11 5.90 0.94
CA LEU A 55 -11.16 6.01 2.41
C LEU A 55 -12.18 5.07 3.07
N ALA A 56 -13.22 4.65 2.33
CA ALA A 56 -14.33 3.85 2.87
C ALA A 56 -13.92 2.51 3.53
N PRO A 57 -12.87 1.79 3.10
CA PRO A 57 -12.42 0.56 3.77
C PRO A 57 -11.72 0.78 5.12
N TYR A 58 -11.39 2.03 5.48
CA TYR A 58 -10.55 2.36 6.63
C TYR A 58 -11.32 3.14 7.69
N ASP A 59 -11.42 2.58 8.89
CA ASP A 59 -12.08 3.17 10.06
C ASP A 59 -11.10 3.88 11.01
N LYS A 60 -9.80 3.64 10.82
CA LYS A 60 -8.70 4.28 11.57
C LYS A 60 -7.49 4.48 10.67
N PHE A 61 -6.56 5.29 11.13
CA PHE A 61 -5.27 5.48 10.47
C PHE A 61 -4.13 4.83 11.26
N ALA A 62 -3.30 4.04 10.57
CA ALA A 62 -1.99 3.56 11.00
C ALA A 62 -1.14 3.27 9.74
N TRP A 63 0.19 3.26 9.86
CA TRP A 63 1.08 2.94 8.74
C TRP A 63 0.91 1.52 8.20
N PHE A 64 0.79 0.53 9.09
CA PHE A 64 0.59 -0.88 8.73
C PHE A 64 -0.79 -1.35 9.18
N TYR A 65 -1.78 -0.46 9.09
CA TYR A 65 -3.14 -0.76 9.52
C TYR A 65 -3.70 -1.96 8.74
N LYS A 66 -4.30 -2.92 9.45
CA LYS A 66 -4.83 -4.20 8.91
C LYS A 66 -3.80 -5.12 8.23
N ARG A 67 -2.48 -4.85 8.32
CA ARG A 67 -1.41 -5.71 7.75
C ARG A 67 -1.14 -6.97 8.58
N ASN A 68 -1.33 -6.92 9.90
CA ASN A 68 -1.02 -8.08 10.75
C ASN A 68 -1.97 -9.25 10.44
N LEU A 69 -1.41 -10.42 10.13
CA LEU A 69 -2.14 -11.63 9.75
C LEU A 69 -3.01 -11.47 8.49
N SER A 70 -2.73 -10.48 7.65
CA SER A 70 -3.38 -10.36 6.35
C SER A 70 -2.82 -11.39 5.37
N LEU A 71 -3.69 -12.00 4.58
CA LEU A 71 -3.27 -12.90 3.50
C LEU A 71 -2.80 -12.14 2.26
N GLU A 72 -3.44 -11.00 1.95
CA GLU A 72 -3.35 -10.36 0.64
C GLU A 72 -2.92 -8.88 0.71
N TYR A 73 -2.46 -8.38 1.87
CA TYR A 73 -2.11 -6.95 2.01
C TYR A 73 -0.99 -6.53 1.06
N ASP A 74 0.06 -7.36 0.95
CA ASP A 74 1.19 -7.11 0.05
C ASP A 74 0.88 -7.51 -1.41
N GLY A 75 -0.35 -7.99 -1.68
CA GLY A 75 -0.79 -8.49 -2.98
C GLY A 75 -0.48 -9.97 -3.22
N LEU A 76 -0.85 -10.44 -4.41
CA LEU A 76 -0.62 -11.81 -4.86
C LEU A 76 0.61 -11.89 -5.76
N PHE A 77 1.55 -12.75 -5.38
CA PHE A 77 2.78 -12.99 -6.13
C PHE A 77 2.69 -14.32 -6.86
N ASN A 78 3.00 -14.29 -8.16
CA ASN A 78 3.36 -15.48 -8.90
C ASN A 78 4.86 -15.49 -9.13
N MET A 79 5.51 -16.59 -8.74
CA MET A 79 6.96 -16.69 -8.73
C MET A 79 7.39 -18.01 -9.35
N TYR A 80 8.52 -17.97 -10.04
CA TYR A 80 9.16 -19.14 -10.60
C TYR A 80 9.78 -19.99 -9.49
N THR A 81 9.50 -21.29 -9.51
CA THR A 81 10.00 -22.27 -8.52
C THR A 81 11.40 -22.79 -8.84
N GLY A 82 11.94 -22.43 -10.01
CA GLY A 82 13.19 -22.96 -10.55
C GLY A 82 13.12 -24.40 -11.04
N HIS A 83 11.91 -24.95 -11.25
CA HIS A 83 11.71 -26.31 -11.76
C HIS A 83 12.23 -26.47 -13.20
N ASP A 84 12.12 -25.43 -14.01
CA ASP A 84 12.63 -25.33 -15.37
C ASP A 84 14.15 -25.05 -15.37
N THR A 85 14.58 -24.01 -14.66
CA THR A 85 16.00 -23.69 -14.43
C THR A 85 16.18 -23.00 -13.08
N LEU A 86 17.27 -23.30 -12.39
CA LEU A 86 17.61 -22.63 -11.14
C LEU A 86 17.87 -21.12 -11.31
N ASP A 87 18.16 -20.67 -12.53
CA ASP A 87 18.34 -19.25 -12.86
C ASP A 87 17.06 -18.42 -12.64
N ASN A 88 15.89 -19.08 -12.66
CA ASN A 88 14.59 -18.44 -12.42
C ASN A 88 14.13 -18.57 -10.96
N LEU A 89 14.89 -19.23 -10.08
CA LEU A 89 14.46 -19.49 -8.71
C LEU A 89 14.12 -18.20 -7.95
N GLY A 90 12.86 -18.06 -7.52
CA GLY A 90 12.41 -16.92 -6.72
C GLY A 90 12.23 -15.62 -7.52
N VAL A 91 12.34 -15.66 -8.85
CA VAL A 91 12.02 -14.53 -9.73
C VAL A 91 10.49 -14.38 -9.81
N ILE A 92 10.00 -13.15 -9.75
CA ILE A 92 8.59 -12.81 -9.88
C ILE A 92 8.22 -12.87 -11.37
N ASP A 93 7.11 -13.54 -11.66
CA ASP A 93 6.47 -13.56 -12.99
C ASP A 93 5.46 -12.42 -13.12
N TRP A 94 4.62 -12.26 -12.10
CA TRP A 94 3.68 -11.15 -11.99
C TRP A 94 3.31 -10.86 -10.55
N TRP A 95 2.83 -9.64 -10.32
CA TRP A 95 2.23 -9.18 -9.07
C TRP A 95 0.80 -8.68 -9.36
N ASN A 96 -0.18 -9.17 -8.58
CA ASN A 96 -1.60 -8.88 -8.77
C ASN A 96 -2.11 -9.11 -10.20
N GLY A 97 -1.61 -10.16 -10.86
CA GLY A 97 -1.98 -10.55 -12.23
C GLY A 97 -1.33 -9.73 -13.35
N SER A 98 -0.38 -8.84 -13.05
CA SER A 98 0.33 -8.01 -14.03
C SER A 98 1.84 -8.06 -13.84
N ASN A 99 2.59 -7.99 -14.94
CA ASN A 99 4.05 -7.83 -14.93
C ASN A 99 4.49 -6.35 -15.03
N ALA A 100 3.53 -5.42 -14.94
CA ALA A 100 3.77 -4.00 -14.89
C ALA A 100 2.79 -3.31 -13.93
N THR A 101 3.26 -2.26 -13.25
CA THR A 101 2.46 -1.41 -12.39
C THR A 101 1.94 -0.19 -13.14
N ASP A 102 0.89 0.43 -12.60
CA ASP A 102 0.33 1.69 -13.12
C ASP A 102 0.90 2.93 -12.41
N TYR A 103 1.91 2.76 -11.55
CA TYR A 103 2.46 3.84 -10.72
C TYR A 103 3.47 4.72 -11.47
N PHE A 104 4.19 4.12 -12.41
CA PHE A 104 5.24 4.77 -13.20
C PHE A 104 5.05 4.48 -14.69
N ASP A 105 5.78 5.24 -15.51
CA ASP A 105 5.90 4.94 -16.94
C ASP A 105 7.03 3.93 -17.19
N TYR A 106 6.94 3.18 -18.29
CA TYR A 106 8.03 2.33 -18.76
C TYR A 106 9.34 3.13 -18.93
N PRO A 107 10.50 2.61 -18.49
CA PRO A 107 10.75 1.25 -17.99
C PRO A 107 10.60 1.07 -16.47
N CYS A 108 10.26 2.12 -15.72
CA CYS A 108 10.25 2.10 -14.25
C CYS A 108 9.05 1.38 -13.63
N ASN A 109 8.14 0.88 -14.46
CA ASN A 109 6.91 0.24 -14.01
C ASN A 109 6.93 -1.28 -14.14
N VAL A 110 8.02 -1.85 -14.62
CA VAL A 110 8.17 -3.29 -14.81
C VAL A 110 8.27 -3.98 -13.45
N VAL A 111 7.50 -5.04 -13.25
CA VAL A 111 7.62 -5.95 -12.09
C VAL A 111 8.67 -6.99 -12.44
N GLU A 112 9.89 -6.84 -11.91
CA GLU A 112 11.00 -7.75 -12.21
C GLU A 112 11.91 -8.03 -11.02
N GLY A 113 12.67 -9.12 -11.11
CA GLY A 113 13.57 -9.56 -10.04
C GLY A 113 12.88 -10.44 -9.00
N SER A 114 13.51 -10.57 -7.83
CA SER A 114 13.01 -11.36 -6.70
C SER A 114 12.09 -10.55 -5.78
N ALA A 115 11.31 -11.22 -4.94
CA ALA A 115 10.61 -10.60 -3.81
C ALA A 115 11.56 -10.19 -2.65
N GLY A 116 12.83 -10.62 -2.69
CA GLY A 116 13.87 -10.25 -1.72
C GLY A 116 14.27 -11.37 -0.76
N GLU A 117 13.47 -12.43 -0.62
CA GLU A 117 13.76 -13.56 0.28
C GLU A 117 14.54 -14.69 -0.41
N LEU A 118 14.38 -14.82 -1.74
CA LEU A 118 14.94 -15.93 -2.51
C LEU A 118 15.54 -15.44 -3.82
N PHE A 119 16.81 -15.75 -4.06
CA PHE A 119 17.50 -15.38 -5.29
C PHE A 119 18.03 -16.62 -6.02
N PRO A 120 18.21 -16.54 -7.35
CA PRO A 120 18.90 -17.57 -8.11
C PRO A 120 20.30 -17.84 -7.54
N PRO A 121 20.83 -19.07 -7.64
CA PRO A 121 22.20 -19.36 -7.21
C PRO A 121 23.23 -18.68 -8.12
N GLY A 122 24.42 -18.40 -7.59
CA GLY A 122 25.53 -17.86 -8.39
C GLY A 122 25.45 -16.37 -8.72
N VAL A 123 24.59 -15.60 -8.02
CA VAL A 123 24.52 -14.13 -8.17
C VAL A 123 25.90 -13.50 -7.93
N THR A 124 26.31 -12.58 -8.81
CA THR A 124 27.53 -11.80 -8.63
C THR A 124 27.32 -10.67 -7.62
N LYS A 125 28.41 -10.08 -7.12
CA LYS A 125 28.33 -9.00 -6.12
C LYS A 125 27.99 -7.63 -6.72
N ASP A 126 27.81 -7.56 -8.03
CA ASP A 126 27.73 -6.29 -8.76
C ASP A 126 26.31 -5.73 -8.81
N GLN A 127 25.30 -6.61 -8.90
CA GLN A 127 23.89 -6.23 -9.04
C GLN A 127 22.95 -7.25 -8.42
N VAL A 128 21.89 -6.76 -7.79
CA VAL A 128 20.73 -7.53 -7.34
C VAL A 128 19.48 -6.80 -7.80
N SER A 129 18.54 -7.51 -8.41
CA SER A 129 17.23 -6.96 -8.80
C SER A 129 16.14 -7.56 -7.92
N LEU A 130 15.29 -6.68 -7.38
CA LEU A 130 14.15 -7.04 -6.55
C LEU A 130 12.98 -6.09 -6.83
N PHE A 131 11.77 -6.58 -6.62
CA PHE A 131 10.55 -5.80 -6.62
C PHE A 131 9.96 -5.77 -5.22
N SER A 132 9.56 -4.59 -4.75
CA SER A 132 8.96 -4.37 -3.45
C SER A 132 7.58 -3.68 -3.59
N PRO A 133 6.48 -4.35 -3.20
CA PRO A 133 5.15 -3.74 -3.29
C PRO A 133 5.04 -2.48 -2.40
N ASP A 134 5.77 -2.46 -1.28
CA ASP A 134 5.84 -1.31 -0.36
C ASP A 134 6.53 -0.09 -0.98
N LEU A 135 7.49 -0.30 -1.91
CA LEU A 135 8.17 0.76 -2.66
C LEU A 135 7.51 1.07 -4.01
N CYS A 136 6.50 0.27 -4.41
CA CYS A 136 5.80 0.36 -5.68
C CYS A 136 6.68 0.10 -6.92
N MET A 137 7.86 -0.52 -6.75
CA MET A 137 8.85 -0.83 -7.79
C MET A 137 9.74 -2.01 -7.39
#